data_AF-A0A3E0NBL5-F1
#
_entry.id   AF-A0A3E0NBL5-F1
#
_cell.length_a   1.000
_cell.length_b   1.000
_cell.length_c   1.000
_cell.angle_alpha   90.00
_cell.angle_beta   90.00
_cell.angle_gamma   90.00
#
_symmetry.space_group_name_H-M   'P 1'
#
loop_
_entity.id
_entity.type
_entity.pdbx_description
1 polymer ?
#
loop_
_entity_poly.entity_id
_entity_poly.type
_entity_poly.pdbx_seq_one_letter_code
_entity_poly.pdbx_strand_id
1 'polypeptide(L)'
;MTSAPIPSDAERTDGELLPGRRGYRLAAEWEPHAATWLAWPHNRDTWPGSFDPIPGVWTELVELLAAHEPVHILAGTPQVMDDAQARIGHVRNVSLHDVPTNDAWIRDYGPMFLVAPNAAPATLVDWEYNAWGQKYPPFDLDNAVPATIATRLGQPSCRPGVVLEGGAIDADGQGTVLANDVCLVGPRRNAALDRADFEQLLHDYTGVQHVVWLAGPPGAEPGIAGDDTDGHIDQLARFVAPGHVVVASEDDRADDNFALLGAVERQLRGATDAAGNKFDVTRLPMPRPVLHRGARLPASYANFYVANGVVVVPQFHDPADDPARETLAALFPGREIYPLDSRQLVRGLGGVHCVTLSQPASPPDRPVAETPR
;
A
#
# COMPACT_ATOMS: atom_id res chain seq x y z
N MET A 1 23.99 -4.31 -0.24
CA MET A 1 24.57 -2.98 0.04
C MET A 1 24.09 -2.57 1.43
N THR A 2 24.99 -2.12 2.30
CA THR A 2 24.62 -1.58 3.62
C THR A 2 23.83 -0.29 3.41
N SER A 3 22.63 -0.17 3.99
CA SER A 3 21.88 1.09 4.01
C SER A 3 22.81 2.20 4.51
N ALA A 4 22.89 3.31 3.76
CA ALA A 4 23.69 4.45 4.19
C ALA A 4 23.12 4.98 5.52
N PRO A 5 23.97 5.49 6.43
CA PRO A 5 23.47 6.20 7.61
C PRO A 5 22.62 7.40 7.15
N ILE A 6 21.58 7.73 7.93
CA ILE A 6 20.80 8.96 7.67
C ILE A 6 21.79 10.13 7.69
N PRO A 7 21.83 10.96 6.62
CA PRO A 7 22.61 12.19 6.63
C PRO A 7 22.12 13.04 7.80
N SER A 8 23.05 13.49 8.64
CA SER A 8 22.73 14.41 9.74
C SER A 8 22.03 15.66 9.21
N ASP A 9 21.25 16.36 10.03
CA ASP A 9 20.62 17.65 9.65
C ASP A 9 21.64 18.68 9.11
N ALA A 10 22.93 18.54 9.46
CA ALA A 10 24.03 19.37 8.95
C ALA A 10 24.59 18.92 7.59
N GLU A 11 24.34 17.67 7.17
CA GLU A 11 24.72 17.10 5.87
C GLU A 11 23.60 17.20 4.83
N ARG A 12 22.36 17.38 5.27
CA ARG A 12 21.21 17.73 4.41
C ARG A 12 21.38 19.18 3.95
N THR A 13 21.91 19.36 2.74
CA THR A 13 22.15 20.69 2.18
C THR A 13 20.85 21.50 2.07
N ASP A 14 20.94 22.84 2.13
CA ASP A 14 19.84 23.82 1.92
C ASP A 14 19.04 23.63 0.60
N GLY A 15 19.38 22.64 -0.24
CA GLY A 15 18.72 22.30 -1.50
C GLY A 15 17.92 20.98 -1.50
N GLU A 16 17.96 20.16 -0.45
CA GLU A 16 17.20 18.91 -0.43
C GLU A 16 15.70 19.19 -0.25
N LEU A 17 14.87 18.70 -1.18
CA LEU A 17 13.43 18.84 -1.10
C LEU A 17 12.94 17.96 0.06
N LEU A 18 12.55 18.59 1.18
CA LEU A 18 11.85 17.96 2.31
C LEU A 18 10.36 18.37 2.25
N PRO A 19 9.51 17.65 1.49
CA PRO A 19 8.15 18.10 1.21
C PRO A 19 7.29 18.23 2.47
N GLY A 20 7.46 17.33 3.44
CA GLY A 20 6.70 17.36 4.69
C GLY A 20 6.88 18.68 5.45
N ARG A 21 8.13 19.17 5.54
CA ARG A 21 8.44 20.49 6.13
C ARG A 21 7.89 21.67 5.33
N ARG A 22 7.48 21.45 4.08
CA ARG A 22 6.89 22.45 3.18
C ARG A 22 5.35 22.35 3.13
N GLY A 23 4.74 21.51 3.95
CA GLY A 23 3.28 21.35 4.05
C GLY A 23 2.68 20.34 3.07
N TYR A 24 3.51 19.55 2.37
CA TYR A 24 3.01 18.38 1.66
C TYR A 24 2.58 17.32 2.67
N ARG A 25 1.56 16.55 2.34
CA ARG A 25 1.06 15.48 3.20
C ARG A 25 0.81 14.20 2.42
N LEU A 26 0.93 13.07 3.11
CA LEU A 26 0.41 11.80 2.63
C LEU A 26 -1.13 11.83 2.66
N ALA A 27 -1.77 11.42 1.57
CA ALA A 27 -3.22 11.28 1.50
C ALA A 27 -3.69 10.03 2.25
N ALA A 28 -4.94 10.04 2.72
CA ALA A 28 -5.64 8.79 2.98
C ALA A 28 -6.07 8.13 1.66
N GLU A 29 -6.15 6.80 1.63
CA GLU A 29 -6.53 6.07 0.40
C GLU A 29 -8.00 6.30 -0.01
N TRP A 30 -8.88 6.75 0.89
CA TRP A 30 -10.27 7.07 0.52
C TRP A 30 -10.45 8.49 -0.04
N GLU A 31 -9.40 9.31 -0.04
CA GLU A 31 -9.46 10.65 -0.64
C GLU A 31 -9.60 10.56 -2.17
N PRO A 32 -10.07 11.61 -2.86
CA PRO A 32 -10.24 11.57 -4.30
C PRO A 32 -8.94 11.25 -5.04
N HIS A 33 -9.00 10.35 -6.02
CA HIS A 33 -7.88 9.94 -6.85
C HIS A 33 -7.87 10.65 -8.20
N ALA A 34 -6.67 10.92 -8.70
CA ALA A 34 -6.42 11.23 -10.10
C ALA A 34 -6.31 9.95 -10.95
N ALA A 35 -5.76 8.87 -10.40
CA ALA A 35 -5.61 7.58 -11.09
C ALA A 35 -5.28 6.42 -10.13
N THR A 36 -5.49 5.18 -10.58
CA THR A 36 -4.83 3.98 -10.02
C THR A 36 -3.68 3.54 -10.92
N TRP A 37 -2.56 3.14 -10.34
CA TRP A 37 -1.43 2.50 -11.03
C TRP A 37 -1.36 1.00 -10.71
N LEU A 38 -1.06 0.19 -11.73
CA LEU A 38 -0.75 -1.24 -11.61
C LEU A 38 0.48 -1.57 -12.47
N ALA A 39 1.14 -2.69 -12.17
CA ALA A 39 2.10 -3.32 -13.06
C ALA A 39 1.52 -4.62 -13.60
N TRP A 40 1.69 -4.85 -14.91
CA TRP A 40 1.15 -6.05 -15.58
C TRP A 40 1.93 -7.29 -15.12
N PRO A 41 1.24 -8.37 -14.71
CA PRO A 41 1.89 -9.55 -14.19
C PRO A 41 2.59 -10.26 -15.33
N HIS A 42 3.84 -10.64 -15.10
CA HIS A 42 4.63 -11.38 -16.10
C HIS A 42 5.66 -12.33 -15.47
N ASN A 43 6.07 -12.09 -14.23
CA ASN A 43 6.97 -12.96 -13.50
C ASN A 43 6.28 -14.28 -13.11
N ARG A 44 6.71 -15.39 -13.72
CA ARG A 44 6.12 -16.71 -13.48
C ARG A 44 6.58 -17.33 -12.16
N ASP A 45 7.71 -16.90 -11.62
CA ASP A 45 8.26 -17.43 -10.37
C ASP A 45 7.46 -16.96 -9.16
N THR A 46 6.82 -15.80 -9.26
CA THR A 46 5.89 -15.25 -8.27
C THR A 46 4.64 -16.12 -8.11
N TRP A 47 4.14 -16.76 -9.18
CA TRP A 47 2.98 -17.67 -9.12
C TRP A 47 3.36 -19.11 -9.52
N PRO A 48 4.13 -19.82 -8.70
CA PRO A 48 4.71 -21.10 -9.09
C PRO A 48 3.63 -22.15 -9.38
N GLY A 49 3.84 -22.89 -10.46
CA GLY A 49 2.98 -24.00 -10.88
C GLY A 49 1.83 -23.66 -11.82
N SER A 50 1.30 -22.44 -11.78
CA SER A 50 0.25 -22.00 -12.71
C SER A 50 0.16 -20.49 -12.72
N PHE A 51 0.66 -19.90 -13.82
CA PHE A 51 0.63 -18.46 -14.10
C PHE A 51 -0.47 -18.08 -15.10
N ASP A 52 -0.90 -19.00 -15.96
CA ASP A 52 -1.89 -18.76 -17.01
C ASP A 52 -3.21 -18.06 -16.55
N PRO A 53 -3.76 -18.31 -15.35
CA PRO A 53 -4.94 -17.56 -14.89
C PRO A 53 -4.64 -16.13 -14.40
N ILE A 54 -3.38 -15.79 -14.10
CA ILE A 54 -3.01 -14.54 -13.43
C ILE A 54 -3.33 -13.29 -14.26
N PRO A 55 -3.00 -13.21 -15.57
CA PRO A 55 -3.40 -12.05 -16.39
C PRO A 55 -4.91 -11.84 -16.46
N GLY A 56 -5.71 -12.89 -16.25
CA GLY A 56 -7.17 -12.79 -16.18
C GLY A 56 -7.65 -12.02 -14.95
N VAL A 57 -7.02 -12.22 -13.80
CA VAL A 57 -7.31 -11.46 -12.57
C VAL A 57 -7.00 -9.97 -12.76
N TRP A 58 -5.89 -9.66 -13.42
CA TRP A 58 -5.55 -8.26 -13.75
C TRP A 58 -6.53 -7.65 -14.75
N THR A 59 -7.00 -8.42 -15.73
CA THR A 59 -7.98 -7.93 -16.70
C THR A 59 -9.27 -7.52 -16.00
N GLU A 60 -9.80 -8.38 -15.11
CA GLU A 60 -11.00 -8.08 -14.31
C GLU A 60 -10.81 -6.84 -13.43
N LEU A 61 -9.68 -6.76 -12.72
CA LEU A 61 -9.36 -5.63 -11.85
C LEU A 61 -9.23 -4.32 -12.64
N VAL A 62 -8.57 -4.33 -13.79
CA VAL A 62 -8.39 -3.14 -14.63
C VAL A 62 -9.71 -2.68 -15.24
N GLU A 63 -10.52 -3.60 -15.75
CA GLU A 63 -11.85 -3.27 -16.31
C GLU A 63 -12.75 -2.63 -15.25
N LEU A 64 -12.73 -3.16 -14.03
CA LEU A 64 -13.44 -2.61 -12.89
C LEU A 64 -12.95 -1.19 -12.55
N LEU A 65 -11.65 -1.02 -12.27
CA LEU A 65 -11.10 0.26 -11.85
C LEU A 65 -11.31 1.36 -12.90
N ALA A 66 -11.16 1.02 -14.18
CA ALA A 66 -11.32 1.95 -15.30
C ALA A 66 -12.74 2.53 -15.45
N ALA A 67 -13.74 1.87 -14.85
CA ALA A 67 -15.10 2.38 -14.76
C ALA A 67 -15.26 3.51 -13.71
N HIS A 68 -14.35 3.60 -12.75
CA HIS A 68 -14.42 4.55 -11.63
C HIS A 68 -13.35 5.65 -11.67
N GLU A 69 -12.17 5.38 -12.24
CA GLU A 69 -11.08 6.34 -12.36
C GLU A 69 -10.08 5.99 -13.50
N PRO A 70 -9.22 6.93 -13.93
CA PRO A 70 -8.13 6.61 -14.84
C PRO A 70 -7.21 5.51 -14.29
N VAL A 71 -6.76 4.61 -15.16
CA VAL A 71 -5.85 3.52 -14.80
C VAL A 71 -4.58 3.59 -15.64
N HIS A 72 -3.44 3.49 -14.98
CA HIS A 72 -2.12 3.41 -15.60
C HIS A 72 -1.50 2.04 -15.37
N ILE A 73 -1.05 1.39 -16.44
CA ILE A 73 -0.45 0.06 -16.39
C ILE A 73 1.01 0.15 -16.83
N LEU A 74 1.92 -0.28 -15.97
CA LEU A 74 3.31 -0.52 -16.33
C LEU A 74 3.40 -1.91 -16.98
N ALA A 75 3.80 -1.96 -18.23
CA ALA A 75 4.03 -3.20 -18.95
C ALA A 75 5.30 -3.02 -19.78
N GLY A 76 6.43 -3.58 -19.34
CA GLY A 76 7.67 -3.40 -20.09
C GLY A 76 8.09 -4.64 -20.84
N THR A 77 8.86 -4.41 -21.91
CA THR A 77 9.21 -5.36 -22.98
C THR A 77 8.08 -5.56 -24.00
N PRO A 78 8.41 -5.82 -25.28
CA PRO A 78 7.41 -6.04 -26.32
C PRO A 78 6.40 -7.15 -25.98
N GLN A 79 6.85 -8.25 -25.37
CA GLN A 79 5.99 -9.40 -25.08
C GLN A 79 4.93 -9.10 -24.02
N VAL A 80 5.31 -8.40 -22.96
CA VAL A 80 4.38 -8.01 -21.89
C VAL A 80 3.42 -6.94 -22.38
N MET A 81 3.92 -5.97 -23.17
CA MET A 81 3.09 -4.97 -23.83
C MET A 81 2.04 -5.61 -24.76
N ASP A 82 2.44 -6.60 -25.56
CA ASP A 82 1.53 -7.28 -26.48
C ASP A 82 0.44 -8.06 -25.73
N ASP A 83 0.76 -8.75 -24.63
CA ASP A 83 -0.24 -9.46 -23.80
C ASP A 83 -1.21 -8.49 -23.12
N ALA A 84 -0.69 -7.41 -22.51
CA ALA A 84 -1.52 -6.36 -21.91
C ALA A 84 -2.44 -5.71 -22.97
N GLN A 85 -1.88 -5.32 -24.11
CA GLN A 85 -2.63 -4.71 -25.22
C GLN A 85 -3.71 -5.65 -25.76
N ALA A 86 -3.43 -6.94 -25.89
CA ALA A 86 -4.39 -7.93 -26.37
C ALA A 86 -5.57 -8.11 -25.41
N ARG A 87 -5.34 -7.99 -24.09
CA ARG A 87 -6.34 -8.23 -23.05
C ARG A 87 -7.14 -6.99 -22.69
N ILE A 88 -6.45 -5.88 -22.41
CA ILE A 88 -7.06 -4.65 -21.86
C ILE A 88 -6.95 -3.44 -22.78
N GLY A 89 -6.34 -3.57 -23.96
CA GLY A 89 -6.16 -2.45 -24.89
C GLY A 89 -7.45 -1.85 -25.46
N HIS A 90 -8.58 -2.53 -25.26
CA HIS A 90 -9.91 -2.07 -25.62
C HIS A 90 -10.63 -1.31 -24.50
N VAL A 91 -10.09 -1.36 -23.27
CA VAL A 91 -10.68 -0.74 -22.08
C VAL A 91 -10.42 0.76 -22.12
N ARG A 92 -11.48 1.56 -22.00
CA ARG A 92 -11.36 3.03 -21.95
C ARG A 92 -10.76 3.47 -20.62
N ASN A 93 -10.21 4.67 -20.55
CA ASN A 93 -9.55 5.23 -19.35
C ASN A 93 -8.30 4.45 -18.89
N VAL A 94 -7.79 3.53 -19.71
CA VAL A 94 -6.55 2.80 -19.44
C VAL A 94 -5.42 3.36 -20.30
N SER A 95 -4.26 3.59 -19.70
CA SER A 95 -3.02 3.94 -20.41
C SER A 95 -1.94 2.90 -20.13
N LEU A 96 -1.39 2.29 -21.18
CA LEU A 96 -0.25 1.38 -21.09
C LEU A 96 1.06 2.16 -21.21
N HIS A 97 2.01 1.86 -20.34
CA HIS A 97 3.34 2.47 -20.31
C HIS A 97 4.40 1.39 -20.49
N ASP A 98 5.24 1.55 -21.52
CA ASP A 98 6.45 0.74 -21.70
C ASP A 98 7.47 1.08 -20.61
N VAL A 99 7.32 0.42 -19.47
CA VAL A 99 8.15 0.54 -18.26
C VAL A 99 8.34 -0.88 -17.73
N PRO A 100 9.56 -1.44 -17.80
CA PRO A 100 9.83 -2.77 -17.31
C PRO A 100 9.85 -2.79 -15.78
N THR A 101 9.37 -3.89 -15.22
CA THR A 101 9.36 -4.19 -13.79
C THR A 101 9.92 -5.60 -13.59
N ASN A 102 10.39 -5.94 -12.39
CA ASN A 102 10.76 -7.31 -12.03
C ASN A 102 9.52 -8.09 -11.53
N ASP A 103 8.60 -7.41 -10.85
CA ASP A 103 7.36 -8.01 -10.39
C ASP A 103 6.17 -7.02 -10.43
N ALA A 104 4.99 -7.46 -9.97
CA ALA A 104 3.71 -6.75 -10.14
C ALA A 104 3.28 -5.93 -8.91
N TRP A 105 4.07 -5.92 -7.83
CA TRP A 105 3.72 -5.37 -6.51
C TRP A 105 3.92 -3.86 -6.40
N ILE A 106 3.28 -3.10 -7.28
CA ILE A 106 3.47 -1.65 -7.41
C ILE A 106 3.15 -0.86 -6.13
N ARG A 107 2.36 -1.42 -5.21
CA ARG A 107 2.14 -0.84 -3.89
C ARG A 107 3.45 -0.60 -3.16
N ASP A 108 4.38 -1.53 -3.30
CA ASP A 108 5.56 -1.59 -2.47
C ASP A 108 6.72 -0.80 -3.07
N TYR A 109 6.96 -0.95 -4.37
CA TYR A 109 8.05 -0.24 -5.05
C TYR A 109 7.62 1.06 -5.74
N GLY A 110 6.31 1.32 -5.85
CA GLY A 110 5.81 2.48 -6.55
C GLY A 110 6.02 3.79 -5.79
N PRO A 111 5.85 4.94 -6.46
CA PRO A 111 6.07 6.24 -5.84
C PRO A 111 5.05 6.52 -4.75
N MET A 112 5.51 7.08 -3.64
CA MET A 112 4.62 7.61 -2.61
C MET A 112 4.22 9.04 -2.97
N PHE A 113 3.09 9.18 -3.67
CA PHE A 113 2.55 10.48 -4.05
C PHE A 113 2.14 11.32 -2.84
N LEU A 114 2.38 12.63 -2.91
CA LEU A 114 1.99 13.57 -1.86
C LEU A 114 0.95 14.57 -2.37
N VAL A 115 0.06 14.96 -1.46
CA VAL A 115 -0.87 16.08 -1.68
C VAL A 115 -0.11 17.38 -1.43
N ALA A 116 -0.06 18.21 -2.46
CA ALA A 116 0.60 19.51 -2.39
C ALA A 116 -0.23 20.52 -1.57
N PRO A 117 0.41 21.41 -0.81
CA PRO A 117 -0.27 22.52 -0.15
C PRO A 117 -0.55 23.63 -1.16
N ASN A 118 -1.75 24.21 -1.08
CA ASN A 118 -2.16 25.32 -1.96
C ASN A 118 -2.00 24.95 -3.45
N ALA A 119 -1.57 25.91 -4.29
CA ALA A 119 -1.29 25.70 -5.71
C ALA A 119 0.17 25.24 -5.99
N ALA A 120 0.84 24.60 -5.02
CA ALA A 120 2.17 24.07 -5.25
C ALA A 120 2.14 22.87 -6.22
N PRO A 121 3.21 22.62 -7.00
CA PRO A 121 3.28 21.45 -7.88
C PRO A 121 3.18 20.14 -7.10
N ALA A 122 2.52 19.13 -7.68
CA ALA A 122 2.53 17.78 -7.11
C ALA A 122 3.97 17.22 -7.06
N THR A 123 4.25 16.38 -6.06
CA THR A 123 5.53 15.71 -5.88
C THR A 123 5.31 14.30 -5.33
N LEU A 124 6.37 13.50 -5.30
CA LEU A 124 6.37 12.15 -4.78
C LEU A 124 7.67 11.83 -4.06
N VAL A 125 7.61 10.85 -3.16
CA VAL A 125 8.80 10.27 -2.52
C VAL A 125 9.16 8.97 -3.22
N ASP A 126 10.42 8.85 -3.58
CA ASP A 126 11.09 7.67 -4.14
C ASP A 126 11.84 6.98 -2.99
N TRP A 127 11.17 6.03 -2.33
CA TRP A 127 11.81 5.19 -1.31
C TRP A 127 12.62 4.08 -1.99
N GLU A 128 13.68 3.62 -1.35
CA GLU A 128 14.39 2.44 -1.87
C GLU A 128 13.51 1.20 -1.72
N TYR A 129 13.56 0.32 -2.72
CA TYR A 129 12.96 -1.00 -2.71
C TYR A 129 14.06 -2.07 -2.77
N ASN A 130 13.91 -3.13 -1.99
CA ASN A 130 14.89 -4.21 -1.95
C ASN A 130 14.28 -5.63 -2.01
N ALA A 131 13.07 -5.79 -2.55
CA ALA A 131 12.34 -7.06 -2.57
C ALA A 131 12.20 -7.70 -1.18
N TRP A 132 11.58 -6.95 -0.28
CA TRP A 132 11.26 -7.31 1.09
C TRP A 132 12.42 -7.93 1.87
N GLY A 133 13.58 -7.30 1.83
CA GLY A 133 14.80 -7.77 2.49
C GLY A 133 15.66 -8.68 1.62
N GLN A 134 15.72 -8.40 0.32
CA GLN A 134 16.48 -9.14 -0.70
C GLN A 134 16.04 -10.59 -0.87
N LYS A 135 14.76 -10.88 -0.61
CA LYS A 135 14.19 -12.22 -0.77
C LYS A 135 14.09 -12.61 -2.25
N TYR A 136 13.85 -11.64 -3.13
CA TYR A 136 13.62 -11.88 -4.56
C TYR A 136 14.49 -10.99 -5.47
N PRO A 137 15.79 -11.27 -5.59
CA PRO A 137 16.63 -10.61 -6.59
C PRO A 137 16.39 -11.21 -7.99
N PRO A 138 16.55 -10.43 -9.08
CA PRO A 138 16.82 -8.99 -9.10
C PRO A 138 15.54 -8.14 -8.89
N PHE A 139 15.71 -6.90 -8.42
CA PHE A 139 14.64 -5.92 -8.13
C PHE A 139 14.99 -4.49 -8.61
N ASP A 140 16.01 -4.36 -9.46
CA ASP A 140 16.54 -3.08 -9.93
C ASP A 140 15.55 -2.31 -10.81
N LEU A 141 14.70 -3.02 -11.56
CA LEU A 141 13.67 -2.39 -12.41
C LEU A 141 12.52 -1.86 -11.54
N ASP A 142 12.10 -2.63 -10.53
CA ASP A 142 11.10 -2.20 -9.56
C ASP A 142 11.56 -0.95 -8.80
N ASN A 143 12.81 -0.94 -8.29
CA ASN A 143 13.38 0.20 -7.59
C ASN A 143 13.58 1.45 -8.48
N ALA A 144 13.49 1.32 -9.81
CA ALA A 144 13.58 2.44 -10.75
C ALA A 144 12.21 3.03 -11.13
N VAL A 145 11.10 2.39 -10.73
CA VAL A 145 9.74 2.80 -11.10
C VAL A 145 9.38 4.19 -10.59
N PRO A 146 9.63 4.60 -9.33
CA PRO A 146 9.24 5.92 -8.85
C PRO A 146 9.84 7.06 -9.68
N ALA A 147 11.15 7.00 -9.94
CA ALA A 147 11.85 7.99 -10.78
C ALA A 147 11.33 8.01 -12.23
N THR A 148 10.97 6.84 -12.77
CA THR A 148 10.39 6.71 -14.11
C THR A 148 9.00 7.36 -14.18
N ILE A 149 8.14 7.11 -13.19
CA ILE A 149 6.81 7.73 -13.10
C ILE A 149 6.93 9.25 -12.89
N ALA A 150 7.82 9.71 -12.01
CA ALA A 150 8.09 11.14 -11.80
C ALA A 150 8.41 11.85 -13.11
N THR A 151 9.33 11.27 -13.90
CA THR A 151 9.74 11.80 -15.21
C THR A 151 8.57 11.85 -16.19
N ARG A 152 7.76 10.78 -16.26
CA ARG A 152 6.59 10.71 -17.15
C ARG A 152 5.51 11.73 -16.79
N LEU A 153 5.30 11.99 -15.51
CA LEU A 153 4.33 12.98 -15.03
C LEU A 153 4.90 14.42 -15.05
N GLY A 154 6.19 14.60 -15.31
CA GLY A 154 6.85 15.89 -15.20
C GLY A 154 6.86 16.44 -13.77
N GLN A 155 6.87 15.56 -12.78
CA GLN A 155 6.83 15.89 -11.36
C GLN A 155 8.21 15.77 -10.73
N PRO A 156 8.58 16.67 -9.79
CA PRO A 156 9.77 16.47 -8.97
C PRO A 156 9.57 15.28 -8.03
N SER A 157 10.66 14.55 -7.76
CA SER A 157 10.74 13.53 -6.72
C SER A 157 11.84 13.85 -5.71
N CYS A 158 11.70 13.32 -4.50
CA CYS A 158 12.74 13.30 -3.47
C CYS A 158 13.06 11.85 -3.08
N ARG A 159 14.32 11.58 -2.74
CA ARG A 159 14.82 10.21 -2.55
C ARG A 159 15.60 10.12 -1.22
N PRO A 160 14.97 9.61 -0.15
CA PRO A 160 15.59 9.55 1.19
C PRO A 160 16.76 8.57 1.30
N GLY A 161 16.87 7.62 0.37
CA GLY A 161 17.91 6.57 0.41
C GLY A 161 17.66 5.49 1.48
N VAL A 162 16.42 5.38 1.96
CA VAL A 162 15.97 4.44 2.99
C VAL A 162 14.95 3.49 2.38
N VAL A 163 14.98 2.22 2.81
CA VAL A 163 14.05 1.22 2.31
C VAL A 163 12.69 1.36 2.99
N LEU A 164 11.64 1.53 2.21
CA LEU A 164 10.26 1.55 2.71
C LEU A 164 9.31 1.13 1.61
N GLU A 165 8.55 0.07 1.87
CA GLU A 165 7.45 -0.36 1.01
C GLU A 165 6.14 0.36 1.35
N GLY A 166 5.38 0.76 0.33
CA GLY A 166 4.09 1.42 0.55
C GLY A 166 3.08 0.57 1.33
N GLY A 167 3.09 -0.77 1.21
CA GLY A 167 2.23 -1.67 1.99
C GLY A 167 2.62 -1.81 3.45
N ALA A 168 3.81 -1.33 3.85
CA ALA A 168 4.28 -1.36 5.23
C ALA A 168 3.71 -0.23 6.10
N ILE A 169 3.07 0.78 5.49
CA ILE A 169 2.38 1.88 6.18
C ILE A 169 0.95 2.07 5.67
N ASP A 170 0.09 2.64 6.51
CA ASP A 170 -1.27 3.03 6.11
C ASP A 170 -1.64 4.37 6.77
N ALA A 171 -2.18 5.32 6.00
CA ALA A 171 -2.29 6.73 6.40
C ALA A 171 -3.74 7.20 6.56
N ASP A 172 -3.99 8.04 7.57
CA ASP A 172 -5.31 8.64 7.81
C ASP A 172 -5.57 9.94 7.04
N GLY A 173 -4.56 10.44 6.31
CA GLY A 173 -4.60 11.72 5.59
C GLY A 173 -4.51 12.97 6.48
N GLN A 174 -4.49 12.80 7.80
CA GLN A 174 -4.50 13.84 8.83
C GLN A 174 -3.23 13.82 9.72
N GLY A 175 -2.17 13.17 9.24
CA GLY A 175 -0.87 13.16 9.88
C GLY A 175 -0.58 11.93 10.74
N THR A 176 -1.48 10.95 10.77
CA THR A 176 -1.23 9.66 11.44
C THR A 176 -0.96 8.57 10.41
N VAL A 177 0.01 7.70 10.71
CA VAL A 177 0.19 6.43 9.99
C VAL A 177 0.22 5.25 10.96
N LEU A 178 -0.30 4.12 10.51
CA LEU A 178 -0.05 2.81 11.12
C LEU A 178 1.20 2.22 10.48
N ALA A 179 2.03 1.54 11.26
CA ALA A 179 3.19 0.82 10.76
C ALA A 179 3.47 -0.42 11.63
N ASN A 180 4.02 -1.46 11.02
CA ASN A 180 4.58 -2.60 11.76
C ASN A 180 6.06 -2.34 12.07
N ASP A 181 6.42 -2.44 13.35
CA ASP A 181 7.77 -2.12 13.80
C ASP A 181 8.83 -3.10 13.27
N VAL A 182 8.51 -4.40 13.20
CA VAL A 182 9.44 -5.43 12.72
C VAL A 182 9.73 -5.25 11.24
N CYS A 183 8.73 -4.82 10.47
CA CYS A 183 8.88 -4.60 9.04
C CYS A 183 9.87 -3.45 8.74
N LEU A 184 9.61 -2.25 9.26
CA LEU A 184 10.36 -1.04 8.88
C LEU A 184 11.73 -0.92 9.57
N VAL A 185 11.78 -1.27 10.86
CA VAL A 185 12.97 -1.12 11.73
C VAL A 185 13.79 -2.43 11.77
N GLY A 186 13.34 -3.47 11.08
CA GLY A 186 14.01 -4.76 11.01
C GLY A 186 15.38 -4.70 10.31
N PRO A 187 16.33 -5.58 10.67
CA PRO A 187 17.67 -5.59 10.11
C PRO A 187 17.72 -5.90 8.61
N ARG A 188 16.64 -6.48 8.06
CA ARG A 188 16.50 -6.76 6.62
C ARG A 188 16.17 -5.53 5.78
N ARG A 189 15.64 -4.47 6.39
CA ARG A 189 15.35 -3.21 5.70
C ARG A 189 16.41 -2.17 6.05
N ASN A 190 16.42 -1.72 7.30
CA ASN A 190 17.14 -0.53 7.71
C ASN A 190 17.85 -0.75 9.05
N ALA A 191 18.87 -1.61 9.07
CA ALA A 191 19.54 -2.06 10.30
C ALA A 191 20.17 -0.95 11.17
N ALA A 192 20.41 0.23 10.59
CA ALA A 192 21.03 1.36 11.28
C ALA A 192 20.02 2.34 11.87
N LEU A 193 18.71 2.17 11.61
CA LEU A 193 17.68 3.14 11.97
C LEU A 193 16.82 2.61 13.10
N ASP A 194 16.39 3.50 13.99
CA ASP A 194 15.38 3.19 15.01
C ASP A 194 14.02 3.81 14.70
N ARG A 195 13.06 3.69 15.63
CA ARG A 195 11.72 4.25 15.46
C ARG A 195 11.72 5.78 15.35
N ALA A 196 12.56 6.46 16.13
CA ALA A 196 12.62 7.93 16.14
C ALA A 196 13.21 8.46 14.82
N ASP A 197 14.21 7.76 14.29
CA ASP A 197 14.77 8.02 12.96
C ASP A 197 13.68 7.91 11.87
N PHE A 198 12.87 6.84 11.92
CA PHE A 198 11.77 6.64 10.97
C PHE A 198 10.65 7.67 11.10
N GLU A 199 10.27 8.01 12.33
CA GLU A 199 9.30 9.08 12.61
C GLU A 199 9.78 10.41 12.01
N GLN A 200 11.06 10.74 12.16
CA GLN A 200 11.64 11.96 11.58
C GLN A 200 11.68 11.93 10.05
N LEU A 201 12.03 10.79 9.45
CA LEU A 201 12.02 10.62 7.99
C LEU A 201 10.61 10.75 7.41
N LEU A 202 9.62 10.09 8.00
CA LEU A 202 8.23 10.21 7.59
C LEU A 202 7.74 11.65 7.75
N HIS A 203 8.04 12.30 8.87
CA HIS A 203 7.73 13.71 9.04
C HIS A 203 8.33 14.59 7.94
N ASP A 204 9.63 14.46 7.69
CA ASP A 204 10.35 15.35 6.78
C ASP A 204 9.94 15.16 5.32
N TYR A 205 9.69 13.91 4.91
CA TYR A 205 9.40 13.59 3.52
C TYR A 205 7.91 13.52 3.20
N THR A 206 7.04 13.17 4.15
CA THR A 206 5.61 12.93 3.89
C THR A 206 4.65 13.76 4.76
N GLY A 207 5.15 14.54 5.71
CA GLY A 207 4.33 15.40 6.57
C GLY A 207 3.58 14.66 7.68
N VAL A 208 3.91 13.38 7.90
CA VAL A 208 3.39 12.59 9.02
C VAL A 208 3.82 13.20 10.36
N GLN A 209 2.92 13.21 11.32
CA GLN A 209 3.12 13.79 12.65
C GLN A 209 3.12 12.74 13.75
N HIS A 210 2.46 11.60 13.52
CA HIS A 210 2.37 10.52 14.49
C HIS A 210 2.42 9.15 13.81
N VAL A 211 3.23 8.25 14.36
CA VAL A 211 3.30 6.85 13.93
C VAL A 211 2.75 5.97 15.03
N VAL A 212 1.76 5.16 14.69
CA VAL A 212 1.22 4.12 15.56
C VAL A 212 1.93 2.81 15.22
N TRP A 213 2.96 2.51 16.01
CA TRP A 213 3.73 1.27 15.89
C TRP A 213 2.93 0.08 16.44
N LEU A 214 2.63 -0.87 15.56
CA LEU A 214 1.95 -2.12 15.88
C LEU A 214 2.92 -3.30 15.79
N ALA A 215 2.73 -4.29 16.64
CA ALA A 215 3.54 -5.50 16.66
C ALA A 215 2.77 -6.70 17.22
N GLY A 216 3.22 -7.90 16.88
CA GLY A 216 2.82 -9.12 17.59
C GLY A 216 3.35 -9.18 19.02
N PRO A 217 2.88 -10.13 19.84
CA PRO A 217 3.49 -10.39 21.14
C PRO A 217 4.95 -10.84 20.96
N PRO A 218 5.83 -10.62 21.96
CA PRO A 218 7.22 -11.03 21.87
C PRO A 218 7.38 -12.50 21.46
N GLY A 219 8.16 -12.75 20.40
CA GLY A 219 8.42 -14.08 19.87
C GLY A 219 7.38 -14.61 18.88
N ALA A 220 6.32 -13.85 18.58
CA ALA A 220 5.46 -14.16 17.43
C ALA A 220 6.13 -13.76 16.11
N GLU A 221 5.69 -14.41 15.03
CA GLU A 221 5.98 -13.94 13.68
C GLU A 221 5.43 -12.50 13.48
N PRO A 222 6.09 -11.68 12.66
CA PRO A 222 5.75 -10.26 12.55
C PRO A 222 4.47 -10.00 11.78
N GLY A 223 4.06 -10.93 10.91
CA GLY A 223 2.88 -10.86 10.08
C GLY A 223 1.98 -12.07 10.24
N ILE A 224 0.84 -12.07 9.56
CA ILE A 224 -0.04 -13.24 9.49
C ILE A 224 0.70 -14.44 8.90
N ALA A 225 0.28 -15.64 9.27
CA ALA A 225 0.89 -16.86 8.77
C ALA A 225 0.84 -16.95 7.23
N GLY A 226 2.00 -17.23 6.64
CA GLY A 226 2.19 -17.24 5.18
C GLY A 226 2.71 -15.92 4.60
N ASP A 227 2.74 -14.85 5.37
CA ASP A 227 3.28 -13.56 4.96
C ASP A 227 4.81 -13.64 4.74
N ASP A 228 5.28 -13.05 3.65
CA ASP A 228 6.70 -12.96 3.31
C ASP A 228 7.22 -11.53 3.30
N THR A 229 6.39 -10.55 3.70
CA THR A 229 6.75 -9.13 3.71
C THR A 229 7.41 -8.69 5.02
N ASP A 230 7.43 -9.55 6.04
CA ASP A 230 7.85 -9.26 7.41
C ASP A 230 6.84 -8.42 8.22
N GLY A 231 5.55 -8.59 7.92
CA GLY A 231 4.44 -8.02 8.70
C GLY A 231 3.86 -6.74 8.13
N HIS A 232 3.70 -6.62 6.81
CA HIS A 232 3.04 -5.45 6.22
C HIS A 232 1.72 -5.12 6.92
N ILE A 233 1.54 -3.83 7.21
CA ILE A 233 0.38 -3.35 7.95
C ILE A 233 -0.90 -3.53 7.13
N ASP A 234 -0.79 -3.50 5.79
CA ASP A 234 -1.92 -3.64 4.88
C ASP A 234 -2.58 -5.02 4.85
N GLN A 235 -2.00 -6.01 5.54
CA GLN A 235 -2.59 -7.32 5.82
C GLN A 235 -3.24 -7.40 7.21
N LEU A 236 -2.95 -6.43 8.08
CA LEU A 236 -3.30 -6.44 9.51
C LEU A 236 -4.37 -5.40 9.86
N ALA A 237 -4.18 -4.15 9.46
CA ALA A 237 -5.04 -3.04 9.84
C ALA A 237 -4.99 -1.89 8.82
N ARG A 238 -6.14 -1.25 8.58
CA ARG A 238 -6.28 -0.15 7.62
C ARG A 238 -7.17 0.94 8.19
N PHE A 239 -6.82 2.19 8.00
CA PHE A 239 -7.76 3.29 8.19
C PHE A 239 -8.88 3.20 7.15
N VAL A 240 -10.10 3.51 7.58
CA VAL A 240 -11.29 3.56 6.71
C VAL A 240 -11.98 4.94 6.74
N ALA A 241 -11.64 5.74 7.75
CA ALA A 241 -11.99 7.14 7.88
C ALA A 241 -11.03 7.79 8.90
N PRO A 242 -10.99 9.13 9.02
CA PRO A 242 -10.26 9.77 10.09
C PRO A 242 -10.70 9.25 11.46
N GLY A 243 -9.76 8.76 12.26
CA GLY A 243 -10.04 8.20 13.58
C GLY A 243 -10.71 6.82 13.58
N HIS A 244 -10.87 6.15 12.44
CA HIS A 244 -11.50 4.82 12.35
C HIS A 244 -10.61 3.83 11.60
N VAL A 245 -10.27 2.74 12.28
CA VAL A 245 -9.42 1.65 11.77
C VAL A 245 -10.22 0.35 11.71
N VAL A 246 -10.06 -0.42 10.63
CA VAL A 246 -10.38 -1.84 10.61
C VAL A 246 -9.15 -2.67 10.95
N VAL A 247 -9.34 -3.74 11.70
CA VAL A 247 -8.28 -4.70 12.05
C VAL A 247 -8.73 -6.11 11.71
N ALA A 248 -7.90 -6.84 10.98
CA ALA A 248 -8.10 -8.27 10.76
C ALA A 248 -8.16 -8.99 12.10
N SER A 249 -9.08 -9.95 12.24
CA SER A 249 -9.35 -10.58 13.53
C SER A 249 -9.67 -12.06 13.37
N GLU A 250 -9.08 -12.84 14.28
CA GLU A 250 -9.23 -14.29 14.36
C GLU A 250 -9.80 -14.64 15.74
N ASP A 251 -10.83 -15.47 15.76
CA ASP A 251 -11.51 -15.91 16.99
C ASP A 251 -11.06 -17.32 17.42
N ASP A 252 -10.52 -18.13 16.50
CA ASP A 252 -9.98 -19.44 16.81
C ASP A 252 -8.63 -19.33 17.51
N ARG A 253 -8.63 -19.65 18.80
CA ARG A 253 -7.44 -19.63 19.66
C ARG A 253 -6.34 -20.60 19.23
N ALA A 254 -6.68 -21.59 18.41
CA ALA A 254 -5.72 -22.56 17.88
C ALA A 254 -5.05 -22.09 16.58
N ASP A 255 -5.54 -21.03 15.94
CA ASP A 255 -4.95 -20.49 14.73
C ASP A 255 -3.71 -19.64 15.03
N ASP A 256 -2.68 -19.77 14.19
CA ASP A 256 -1.41 -19.04 14.31
C ASP A 256 -1.59 -17.51 14.36
N ASN A 257 -2.65 -16.98 13.73
CA ASN A 257 -2.92 -15.55 13.66
C ASN A 257 -3.58 -14.99 14.93
N PHE A 258 -4.17 -15.82 15.80
CA PHE A 258 -4.97 -15.37 16.94
C PHE A 258 -4.21 -14.44 17.88
N ALA A 259 -2.99 -14.84 18.26
CA ALA A 259 -2.19 -14.10 19.23
C ALA A 259 -1.70 -12.75 18.67
N LEU A 260 -1.27 -12.74 17.41
CA LEU A 260 -0.83 -11.55 16.67
C LEU A 260 -1.98 -10.55 16.52
N LEU A 261 -3.08 -10.97 15.90
CA LEU A 261 -4.19 -10.07 15.58
C LEU A 261 -4.86 -9.54 16.84
N GLY A 262 -5.00 -10.37 17.89
CA GLY A 262 -5.49 -9.90 19.18
C GLY A 262 -4.56 -8.88 19.85
N ALA A 263 -3.24 -8.96 19.65
CA ALA A 263 -2.29 -7.97 20.15
C ALA A 263 -2.37 -6.65 19.39
N VAL A 264 -2.47 -6.71 18.06
CA VAL A 264 -2.66 -5.53 17.18
C VAL A 264 -3.96 -4.81 17.54
N GLU A 265 -5.07 -5.53 17.68
CA GLU A 265 -6.35 -4.94 18.08
C GLU A 265 -6.26 -4.20 19.42
N ARG A 266 -5.63 -4.82 20.44
CA ARG A 266 -5.47 -4.17 21.76
C ARG A 266 -4.62 -2.90 21.68
N GLN A 267 -3.56 -2.91 20.87
CA GLN A 267 -2.71 -1.75 20.66
C GLN A 267 -3.47 -0.61 19.98
N LEU A 268 -4.23 -0.91 18.91
CA LEU A 268 -5.08 0.08 18.24
C LEU A 268 -6.11 0.71 19.19
N ARG A 269 -6.81 -0.10 19.99
CA ARG A 269 -7.76 0.41 21.00
C ARG A 269 -7.08 1.28 22.08
N GLY A 270 -5.79 1.06 22.32
CA GLY A 270 -4.98 1.82 23.27
C GLY A 270 -4.32 3.07 22.68
N ALA A 271 -4.18 3.16 21.36
CA ALA A 271 -3.47 4.23 20.66
C ALA A 271 -4.33 5.50 20.48
N THR A 272 -3.74 6.54 19.91
CA THR A 272 -4.41 7.78 19.52
C THR A 272 -3.92 8.25 18.15
N ASP A 273 -4.70 9.09 17.47
CA ASP A 273 -4.25 9.81 16.28
C ASP A 273 -3.30 10.97 16.63
N ALA A 274 -2.78 11.66 15.60
CA ALA A 274 -1.92 12.84 15.74
C ALA A 274 -2.57 14.01 16.50
N ALA A 275 -3.91 14.06 16.56
CA ALA A 275 -4.67 15.05 17.31
C ALA A 275 -4.99 14.59 18.76
N GLY A 276 -4.59 13.38 19.15
CA GLY A 276 -4.82 12.81 20.48
C GLY A 276 -6.18 12.13 20.66
N ASN A 277 -6.97 11.92 19.61
CA ASN A 277 -8.24 11.21 19.69
C ASN A 277 -8.05 9.69 19.68
N LYS A 278 -8.93 8.95 20.35
CA LYS A 278 -8.95 7.49 20.30
C LYS A 278 -9.53 6.99 18.99
N PHE A 279 -9.01 5.86 18.50
CA PHE A 279 -9.55 5.19 17.33
C PHE A 279 -10.86 4.46 17.65
N ASP A 280 -11.83 4.56 16.74
CA ASP A 280 -12.83 3.51 16.58
C ASP A 280 -12.19 2.32 15.87
N VAL A 281 -12.39 1.12 16.40
CA VAL A 281 -11.73 -0.11 15.93
C VAL A 281 -12.78 -1.15 15.61
N THR A 282 -12.98 -1.36 14.32
CA THR A 282 -13.88 -2.37 13.77
C THR A 282 -13.12 -3.63 13.41
N ARG A 283 -13.62 -4.77 13.86
CA ARG A 283 -13.04 -6.08 13.55
C ARG A 283 -13.48 -6.49 12.14
N LEU A 284 -12.52 -6.90 11.32
CA LEU A 284 -12.74 -7.57 10.04
C LEU A 284 -12.39 -9.05 10.24
N PRO A 285 -13.24 -10.02 9.87
CA PRO A 285 -12.91 -11.43 10.09
C PRO A 285 -11.70 -11.84 9.25
N MET A 286 -11.02 -12.91 9.64
CA MET A 286 -10.07 -13.61 8.76
C MET A 286 -10.79 -14.71 7.96
N PRO A 287 -10.36 -15.02 6.73
CA PRO A 287 -10.79 -16.23 6.06
C PRO A 287 -10.21 -17.45 6.77
N ARG A 288 -10.84 -18.63 6.62
CA ARG A 288 -10.19 -19.88 7.00
C ARG A 288 -8.84 -20.05 6.26
N PRO A 289 -7.88 -20.81 6.81
CA PRO A 289 -6.56 -20.99 6.19
C PRO A 289 -6.65 -21.38 4.72
N VAL A 290 -6.15 -20.51 3.85
CA VAL A 290 -5.99 -20.78 2.41
C VAL A 290 -4.66 -21.47 2.21
N LEU A 291 -4.68 -22.68 1.64
CA LEU A 291 -3.47 -23.48 1.44
C LEU A 291 -3.15 -23.64 -0.04
N HIS A 292 -1.87 -23.55 -0.39
CA HIS A 292 -1.36 -23.93 -1.70
C HIS A 292 -0.15 -24.86 -1.53
N ARG A 293 -0.25 -26.06 -2.12
CA ARG A 293 0.80 -27.09 -2.03
C ARG A 293 1.23 -27.40 -0.57
N GLY A 294 0.29 -27.30 0.37
CA GLY A 294 0.52 -27.56 1.79
C GLY A 294 1.09 -26.38 2.59
N ALA A 295 1.45 -25.27 1.95
CA ALA A 295 1.84 -24.03 2.62
C ALA A 295 0.61 -23.12 2.82
N ARG A 296 0.56 -22.42 3.96
CA ARG A 296 -0.45 -21.40 4.24
C ARG A 296 -0.12 -20.12 3.47
N LEU A 297 -1.13 -19.53 2.83
CA LEU A 297 -1.03 -18.26 2.11
C LEU A 297 -1.53 -17.11 2.99
N PRO A 298 -1.01 -15.89 2.81
CA PRO A 298 -1.41 -14.71 3.59
C PRO A 298 -2.73 -14.12 3.08
N ALA A 299 -3.81 -14.91 3.15
CA ALA A 299 -5.14 -14.45 2.78
C ALA A 299 -5.72 -13.55 3.88
N SER A 300 -5.97 -12.28 3.54
CA SER A 300 -6.60 -11.30 4.43
C SER A 300 -7.60 -10.44 3.66
N TYR A 301 -8.77 -10.22 4.26
CA TYR A 301 -9.72 -9.24 3.74
C TYR A 301 -9.23 -7.80 3.91
N ALA A 302 -8.28 -7.54 4.82
CA ALA A 302 -7.71 -6.20 5.04
C ALA A 302 -6.91 -5.70 3.83
N ASN A 303 -6.50 -6.59 2.93
CA ASN A 303 -5.81 -6.26 1.70
C ASN A 303 -6.76 -5.80 0.57
N PHE A 304 -7.83 -5.09 0.94
CA PHE A 304 -8.75 -4.42 0.03
C PHE A 304 -8.14 -3.13 -0.53
N TYR A 305 -8.62 -2.69 -1.68
CA TYR A 305 -8.24 -1.41 -2.29
C TYR A 305 -9.43 -0.46 -2.38
N VAL A 306 -9.26 0.78 -1.95
CA VAL A 306 -10.29 1.82 -2.07
C VAL A 306 -9.97 2.69 -3.29
N ALA A 307 -10.89 2.75 -4.25
CA ALA A 307 -10.86 3.69 -5.37
C ALA A 307 -11.96 4.76 -5.20
N ASN A 308 -12.08 5.70 -6.14
CA ASN A 308 -13.06 6.79 -6.08
C ASN A 308 -14.51 6.31 -5.87
N GLY A 309 -14.94 5.28 -6.59
CA GLY A 309 -16.32 4.80 -6.59
C GLY A 309 -16.52 3.35 -6.16
N VAL A 310 -15.45 2.62 -5.84
CA VAL A 310 -15.48 1.19 -5.53
C VAL A 310 -14.47 0.84 -4.45
N VAL A 311 -14.80 -0.14 -3.62
CA VAL A 311 -13.85 -0.85 -2.75
C VAL A 311 -13.75 -2.28 -3.27
N VAL A 312 -12.56 -2.66 -3.71
CA VAL A 312 -12.29 -4.00 -4.23
C VAL A 312 -11.84 -4.88 -3.08
N VAL A 313 -12.66 -5.85 -2.72
CA VAL A 313 -12.46 -6.72 -1.55
C VAL A 313 -12.01 -8.10 -2.04
N PRO A 314 -10.84 -8.60 -1.61
CA PRO A 314 -10.42 -9.96 -1.97
C PRO A 314 -11.39 -10.99 -1.39
N GLN A 315 -11.67 -12.06 -2.13
CA GLN A 315 -12.56 -13.15 -1.73
C GLN A 315 -11.86 -14.48 -1.89
N PHE A 316 -12.19 -15.43 -1.01
CA PHE A 316 -11.45 -16.69 -0.89
C PHE A 316 -12.34 -17.93 -1.00
N HIS A 317 -13.61 -17.78 -1.39
CA HIS A 317 -14.64 -18.83 -1.37
C HIS A 317 -14.86 -19.37 0.05
N ASP A 318 -14.97 -18.44 0.99
CA ASP A 318 -15.07 -18.71 2.42
C ASP A 318 -16.37 -18.14 3.01
N PRO A 319 -17.00 -18.76 4.03
CA PRO A 319 -18.16 -18.16 4.69
C PRO A 319 -17.90 -16.77 5.30
N ALA A 320 -16.64 -16.39 5.55
CA ALA A 320 -16.27 -15.05 6.01
C ALA A 320 -16.30 -13.99 4.89
N ASP A 321 -16.43 -14.39 3.62
CA ASP A 321 -16.49 -13.51 2.45
C ASP A 321 -17.62 -12.47 2.57
N ASP A 322 -18.84 -12.93 2.87
CA ASP A 322 -20.01 -12.06 3.00
C ASP A 322 -19.94 -11.13 4.23
N PRO A 323 -19.63 -11.61 5.46
CA PRO A 323 -19.43 -10.73 6.61
C PRO A 323 -18.34 -9.66 6.42
N ALA A 324 -17.24 -10.00 5.75
CA ALA A 324 -16.18 -9.03 5.44
C ALA A 324 -16.69 -7.93 4.51
N ARG A 325 -17.44 -8.30 3.46
CA ARG A 325 -18.05 -7.35 2.52
C ARG A 325 -19.10 -6.48 3.19
N GLU A 326 -19.98 -7.05 4.00
CA GLU A 326 -21.01 -6.31 4.73
C GLU A 326 -20.39 -5.28 5.68
N THR A 327 -19.32 -5.66 6.38
CA THR A 327 -18.56 -4.76 7.25
C THR A 327 -18.00 -3.58 6.45
N LEU A 328 -17.31 -3.84 5.34
CA LEU A 328 -16.73 -2.79 4.49
C LEU A 328 -17.81 -1.93 3.80
N ALA A 329 -18.95 -2.51 3.41
CA ALA A 329 -20.09 -1.79 2.86
C ALA A 329 -20.63 -0.72 3.82
N ALA A 330 -20.69 -1.06 5.11
CA ALA A 330 -21.12 -0.12 6.14
C ALA A 330 -20.12 1.02 6.36
N LEU A 331 -18.82 0.75 6.16
CA LEU A 331 -17.74 1.71 6.39
C LEU A 331 -17.48 2.64 5.21
N PHE A 332 -17.85 2.24 3.99
CA PHE A 332 -17.66 3.03 2.77
C PHE A 332 -19.00 3.38 2.10
N PRO A 333 -19.87 4.16 2.77
CA PRO A 333 -21.14 4.56 2.18
C PRO A 333 -20.90 5.36 0.88
N GLY A 334 -21.61 4.98 -0.18
CA GLY A 334 -21.50 5.63 -1.50
C GLY A 334 -20.45 5.02 -2.43
N ARG A 335 -19.73 3.98 -1.99
CA ARG A 335 -18.89 3.16 -2.88
C ARG A 335 -19.54 1.80 -3.13
N GLU A 336 -19.35 1.28 -4.33
CA GLU A 336 -19.63 -0.11 -4.65
C GLU A 336 -18.66 -1.02 -3.88
N ILE A 337 -19.13 -2.14 -3.34
CA ILE A 337 -18.25 -3.16 -2.74
C ILE A 337 -18.13 -4.33 -3.72
N TYR A 338 -17.00 -4.39 -4.41
CA TYR A 338 -16.76 -5.38 -5.45
C TYR A 338 -16.00 -6.60 -4.91
N PRO A 339 -16.60 -7.81 -4.95
CA PRO A 339 -15.91 -9.04 -4.59
C PRO A 339 -14.98 -9.51 -5.71
N LEU A 340 -13.66 -9.58 -5.47
CA LEU A 340 -12.69 -10.13 -6.42
C LEU A 340 -12.20 -11.52 -5.96
N ASP A 341 -12.39 -12.57 -6.77
CA ASP A 341 -11.81 -13.90 -6.48
C ASP A 341 -10.28 -13.81 -6.46
N SER A 342 -9.72 -13.82 -5.26
CA SER A 342 -8.29 -13.56 -5.03
C SER A 342 -7.52 -14.84 -4.75
N ARG A 343 -8.12 -16.02 -4.93
CA ARG A 343 -7.43 -17.31 -4.68
C ARG A 343 -6.26 -17.55 -5.64
N GLN A 344 -6.32 -17.00 -6.85
CA GLN A 344 -5.18 -17.05 -7.78
C GLN A 344 -4.13 -15.99 -7.42
N LEU A 345 -4.57 -14.78 -7.07
CA LEU A 345 -3.70 -13.66 -6.70
C LEU A 345 -2.84 -13.99 -5.47
N VAL A 346 -3.48 -14.47 -4.40
CA VAL A 346 -2.83 -14.75 -3.09
C VAL A 346 -1.78 -15.86 -3.13
N ARG A 347 -1.72 -16.65 -4.21
CA ARG A 347 -0.62 -17.61 -4.45
C ARG A 347 0.73 -16.91 -4.66
N GLY A 348 0.72 -15.63 -5.03
CA GLY A 348 1.88 -14.76 -5.08
C GLY A 348 2.21 -14.08 -3.75
N LEU A 349 1.53 -14.47 -2.67
CA LEU A 349 1.75 -13.96 -1.29
C LEU A 349 1.29 -12.52 -1.03
N GLY A 350 0.57 -11.89 -1.97
CA GLY A 350 -0.09 -10.60 -1.79
C GLY A 350 -1.56 -10.59 -2.20
N GLY A 351 -2.26 -9.48 -1.94
CA GLY A 351 -3.67 -9.30 -2.31
C GLY A 351 -3.90 -8.11 -3.24
N VAL A 352 -5.12 -7.58 -3.25
CA VAL A 352 -5.54 -6.50 -4.19
C VAL A 352 -4.80 -5.20 -3.90
N HIS A 353 -4.63 -4.86 -2.62
CA HIS A 353 -3.91 -3.66 -2.22
C HIS A 353 -2.44 -3.70 -2.65
N CYS A 354 -1.80 -4.87 -2.57
CA CYS A 354 -0.38 -5.04 -2.94
C CYS A 354 -0.09 -4.78 -4.44
N VAL A 355 -1.10 -4.94 -5.31
CA VAL A 355 -0.95 -4.78 -6.77
C VAL A 355 -1.51 -3.46 -7.30
N THR A 356 -1.98 -2.58 -6.41
CA THR A 356 -2.58 -1.29 -6.75
C THR A 356 -1.90 -0.16 -6.00
N LEU A 357 -1.79 0.99 -6.66
CA LEU A 357 -1.25 2.22 -6.07
C LEU A 357 -2.12 3.42 -6.45
N SER A 358 -2.71 4.08 -5.47
CA SER A 358 -3.49 5.31 -5.67
C SER A 358 -2.60 6.52 -5.95
N GLN A 359 -2.92 7.29 -6.99
CA GLN A 359 -2.43 8.65 -7.16
C GLN A 359 -3.51 9.62 -6.68
N PRO A 360 -3.32 10.37 -5.58
CA PRO A 360 -4.31 11.31 -5.09
C PRO A 360 -4.53 12.45 -6.10
N ALA A 361 -5.75 12.95 -6.15
CA ALA A 361 -6.06 14.16 -6.90
C ALA A 361 -5.48 15.38 -6.18
N SER A 362 -4.93 16.32 -6.94
CA SER A 362 -4.65 17.65 -6.39
C SER A 362 -5.96 18.29 -5.95
N PRO A 363 -6.01 18.96 -4.78
CA PRO A 363 -7.22 19.68 -4.39
C PRO A 363 -7.56 20.69 -5.48
N PRO A 364 -8.84 20.82 -5.90
CA PRO A 364 -9.24 21.92 -6.78
C PRO A 364 -8.93 23.23 -6.07
N ASP A 365 -8.50 24.26 -6.80
CA ASP A 365 -8.28 25.61 -6.29
C ASP A 365 -9.45 25.99 -5.39
N ARG A 366 -9.25 26.00 -4.06
CA ARG A 366 -10.24 26.62 -3.16
C ARG A 366 -10.22 28.11 -3.48
N PRO A 367 -11.35 28.74 -3.85
CA PRO A 367 -11.38 30.18 -3.95
C PRO A 367 -10.95 30.74 -2.60
N VAL A 368 -9.92 31.59 -2.62
CA VAL A 368 -9.44 32.33 -1.46
C VAL A 368 -10.66 33.02 -0.84
N ALA A 369 -11.01 32.65 0.39
CA ALA A 369 -12.09 33.30 1.11
C ALA A 369 -11.78 34.80 1.15
N GLU A 370 -12.61 35.62 0.50
CA GLU A 370 -12.50 37.07 0.56
C GLU A 370 -12.57 37.49 2.03
N THR A 371 -11.51 38.13 2.50
CA THR A 371 -11.49 38.77 3.81
C THR A 371 -12.63 39.80 3.84
N PRO A 372 -13.51 39.78 4.86
CA PRO A 372 -14.57 40.78 4.97
C PRO A 372 -13.93 42.16 5.12
N ARG A 373 -14.36 43.11 4.30
CA ARG A 373 -13.97 44.53 4.40
C ARG A 373 -14.60 45.20 5.61
#